data_AF-A0A2V7U472-F1
#
_entry.id   AF-A0A2V7U472-F1
#
_cell.length_a   1.000
_cell.length_b   1.000
_cell.length_c   1.000
_cell.angle_alpha   90.00
_cell.angle_beta   90.00
_cell.angle_gamma   90.00
#
_symmetry.space_group_name_H-M   'P 1'
#
loop_
_entity.id
_entity.type
_entity.pdbx_description
1 polymer ?
#
loop_
_entity_poly.entity_id
_entity_poly.type
_entity_poly.pdbx_seq_one_letter_code
_entity_poly.pdbx_strand_id
1 'polypeptide(L)'
;MPRISACGVGPGSGDGLESSCPRQTPNFLFQVNAAIDEVVRKHPNLFDLDDVRGAGGYFVTNVDEYYRQVVLEVQAQELCATVDGGGEIAVKKTNDFNDQYHIMISDGHIRRGDASYRATCYPAWF
;
A
#
# COMPACT_ATOMS: atom_id res chain seq x y z
N MET A 1 -24.01 9.19 -0.78
CA MET A 1 -23.60 8.48 0.45
C MET A 1 -22.10 8.73 0.62
N PRO A 2 -21.63 9.34 1.71
CA PRO A 2 -20.20 9.45 1.95
C PRO A 2 -19.66 8.04 2.16
N ARG A 3 -18.68 7.62 1.36
CA ARG A 3 -17.95 6.39 1.61
C ARG A 3 -17.20 6.61 2.93
N ILE A 4 -17.69 6.00 4.00
CA ILE A 4 -16.89 5.79 5.20
C ILE A 4 -15.63 5.10 4.71
N SER A 5 -14.48 5.77 4.78
CA SER A 5 -13.18 5.13 4.55
C SER A 5 -13.17 3.84 5.37
N ALA A 6 -12.82 2.71 4.76
CA ALA A 6 -13.12 1.37 5.28
C ALA A 6 -12.68 1.09 6.75
N CYS A 7 -11.83 1.94 7.31
CA CYS A 7 -11.34 1.97 8.68
C CYS A 7 -12.09 2.91 9.67
N GLY A 8 -13.10 3.67 9.24
CA GLY A 8 -13.91 4.55 10.11
C GLY A 8 -13.32 5.93 10.46
N VAL A 9 -12.11 6.26 10.00
CA VAL A 9 -11.39 7.52 10.38
C VAL A 9 -11.81 8.74 9.54
N GLY A 10 -12.49 8.53 8.41
CA GLY A 10 -12.88 9.59 7.47
C GLY A 10 -11.70 10.11 6.62
N PRO A 11 -11.89 11.18 5.85
CA PRO A 11 -10.83 11.77 5.04
C PRO A 11 -9.81 12.56 5.89
N GLY A 12 -8.56 12.56 5.47
CA GLY A 12 -7.48 13.40 5.97
C GLY A 12 -7.51 14.82 5.39
N SER A 13 -6.65 15.71 5.91
CA SER A 13 -6.56 17.12 5.51
C SER A 13 -5.21 17.54 4.96
N GLY A 14 -4.26 16.61 4.82
CA GLY A 14 -2.95 16.86 4.20
C GLY A 14 -3.04 17.10 2.69
N ASP A 15 -2.03 17.77 2.14
CA ASP A 15 -1.96 18.10 0.71
C ASP A 15 -1.29 17.00 -0.14
N GLY A 16 -0.61 16.04 0.51
CA GLY A 16 0.13 14.95 -0.15
C GLY A 16 1.37 15.43 -0.92
N LEU A 17 1.81 16.68 -0.72
CA LEU A 17 2.98 17.22 -1.41
C LEU A 17 4.28 16.75 -0.76
N GLU A 18 5.36 16.67 -1.54
CA GLU A 18 6.67 16.22 -1.06
C GLU A 18 7.16 16.99 0.19
N SER A 19 6.89 18.30 0.26
CA SER A 19 7.22 19.14 1.42
C SER A 19 6.52 18.71 2.71
N SER A 20 5.35 18.08 2.60
CA SER A 20 4.53 17.58 3.71
C SER A 20 4.73 16.08 3.93
N CYS A 21 5.51 15.41 3.07
CA CYS A 21 5.72 13.97 3.02
C CYS A 21 7.22 13.61 3.08
N PRO A 22 7.92 13.93 4.19
CA PRO A 22 9.33 13.55 4.35
C PRO A 22 9.51 12.02 4.39
N ARG A 23 10.68 11.56 3.92
CA ARG A 23 11.12 10.17 4.12
C ARG A 23 11.58 9.97 5.56
N GLN A 24 10.92 9.08 6.29
CA GLN A 24 11.20 8.74 7.69
C GLN A 24 11.36 7.22 7.85
N THR A 25 10.92 6.67 8.98
CA THR A 25 10.80 5.24 9.25
C THR A 25 9.35 4.80 9.05
N PRO A 26 9.08 3.67 8.38
CA PRO A 26 7.71 3.20 8.19
C PRO A 26 7.06 2.76 9.51
N ASN A 27 5.77 3.05 9.65
CA ASN A 27 4.91 2.67 10.77
C ASN A 27 4.07 1.41 10.45
N PHE A 28 3.79 1.16 9.17
CA PHE A 28 2.87 0.11 8.72
C PHE A 28 3.52 -0.95 7.80
N LEU A 29 4.86 -1.00 7.71
CA LEU A 29 5.56 -1.88 6.78
C LEU A 29 5.24 -3.36 7.04
N PHE A 30 5.14 -3.76 8.30
CA PHE A 30 4.79 -5.13 8.66
C PHE A 30 3.42 -5.53 8.10
N GLN A 31 2.43 -4.65 8.26
CA GLN A 31 1.05 -4.87 7.80
C GLN A 31 0.95 -4.88 6.28
N VAL A 32 1.70 -4.02 5.60
CA VAL A 32 1.76 -4.01 4.12
C VAL A 32 2.39 -5.30 3.59
N ASN A 33 3.50 -5.76 4.18
CA ASN A 33 4.11 -7.02 3.75
C ASN A 33 3.18 -8.21 4.02
N ALA A 34 2.54 -8.27 5.20
CA ALA A 34 1.58 -9.32 5.52
C ALA A 34 0.37 -9.31 4.58
N ALA A 35 -0.12 -8.13 4.19
CA ALA A 35 -1.19 -8.00 3.20
C ALA A 35 -0.76 -8.55 1.84
N ILE A 36 0.45 -8.22 1.36
CA ILE A 36 0.98 -8.76 0.11
C ILE A 36 1.07 -10.29 0.17
N ASP A 37 1.59 -10.85 1.27
CA ASP A 37 1.69 -12.30 1.45
C ASP A 37 0.30 -12.97 1.41
N GLU A 38 -0.71 -12.36 2.04
CA GLU A 38 -2.09 -12.84 1.99
C GLU A 38 -2.71 -12.76 0.59
N VAL A 39 -2.43 -11.69 -0.18
CA VAL A 39 -2.89 -11.58 -1.57
C VAL A 39 -2.27 -12.67 -2.44
N VAL A 40 -0.96 -12.91 -2.32
CA VAL A 40 -0.28 -14.01 -3.04
C VAL A 40 -0.91 -15.35 -2.68
N ARG A 41 -1.18 -15.58 -1.39
CA ARG A 41 -1.77 -16.83 -0.89
C ARG A 41 -3.21 -17.04 -1.36
N LYS A 42 -4.05 -16.00 -1.34
CA LYS A 42 -5.49 -16.07 -1.67
C LYS A 42 -5.77 -15.97 -3.16
N HIS A 43 -4.91 -15.26 -3.89
CA HIS A 43 -5.10 -14.92 -5.30
C HIS A 43 -3.85 -15.23 -6.14
N PRO A 44 -3.33 -16.49 -6.13
CA PRO A 44 -2.13 -16.84 -6.87
C PRO A 44 -2.25 -16.59 -8.37
N ASN A 45 -3.48 -16.56 -8.90
CA ASN A 45 -3.78 -16.27 -10.31
C ASN A 45 -3.49 -14.81 -10.74
N LEU A 46 -3.17 -13.90 -9.81
CA LEU A 46 -2.75 -12.53 -10.12
C LEU A 46 -1.25 -12.42 -10.41
N PHE A 47 -0.53 -13.55 -10.32
CA PHE A 47 0.91 -13.58 -10.40
C PHE A 47 1.39 -14.64 -11.38
N ASP A 48 2.51 -14.36 -12.03
CA ASP A 48 3.38 -15.42 -12.54
C ASP A 48 4.36 -15.77 -11.40
N LEU A 49 4.18 -16.95 -10.81
CA LEU A 49 4.98 -17.40 -9.67
C LEU A 49 6.35 -17.95 -10.08
N ASP A 50 6.58 -18.16 -11.38
CA ASP A 50 7.86 -18.62 -11.93
C ASP A 50 8.75 -17.44 -12.37
N ASP A 51 8.18 -16.27 -12.66
CA ASP A 51 8.91 -15.02 -12.91
C ASP A 51 9.14 -14.23 -11.61
N VAL A 52 10.37 -14.28 -11.10
CA VAL A 52 10.72 -13.88 -9.73
C VAL A 52 11.89 -12.91 -9.67
N ARG A 53 11.69 -11.79 -8.97
CA ARG A 53 12.73 -10.81 -8.59
C ARG A 53 12.97 -10.81 -7.08
N GLY A 54 13.89 -11.65 -6.64
CA GLY A 54 14.18 -11.83 -5.21
C GLY A 54 13.05 -12.57 -4.47
N ALA A 55 13.28 -12.90 -3.21
CA ALA A 55 12.37 -13.77 -2.46
C ALA A 55 10.95 -13.17 -2.36
N GLY A 56 9.95 -13.77 -3.01
CA GLY A 56 8.54 -13.35 -3.03
C GLY A 56 8.24 -12.12 -3.91
N GLY A 57 9.16 -11.77 -4.83
CA GLY A 57 8.98 -10.69 -5.80
C GLY A 57 8.39 -11.21 -7.11
N TYR A 58 7.17 -11.74 -7.09
CA TYR A 58 6.52 -12.35 -8.25
C TYR A 58 6.09 -11.29 -9.27
N PHE A 59 6.05 -11.65 -10.55
CA PHE A 59 5.50 -10.78 -11.59
C PHE A 59 3.98 -10.67 -11.44
N VAL A 60 3.44 -9.46 -11.52
CA VAL A 60 2.01 -9.17 -11.37
C VAL A 60 1.35 -9.17 -12.75
N THR A 61 0.45 -10.11 -13.00
CA THR A 61 -0.23 -10.24 -14.30
C THR A 61 -1.48 -9.37 -14.41
N ASN A 62 -2.04 -8.93 -13.27
CA ASN A 62 -3.16 -8.01 -13.20
C ASN A 62 -2.91 -6.96 -12.11
N VAL A 63 -2.41 -5.80 -12.54
CA VAL A 63 -1.97 -4.70 -11.66
C VAL A 63 -3.14 -4.11 -10.87
N ASP A 64 -4.23 -3.72 -11.55
CA ASP A 64 -5.37 -3.07 -10.88
C ASP A 64 -5.96 -3.95 -9.78
N GLU A 65 -6.12 -5.24 -10.07
CA GLU A 65 -6.65 -6.21 -9.11
C GLU A 65 -5.65 -6.49 -7.97
N TYR A 66 -4.35 -6.54 -8.25
CA TYR A 66 -3.31 -6.65 -7.21
C TYR A 66 -3.39 -5.50 -6.21
N TYR A 67 -3.40 -4.26 -6.68
CA TYR A 67 -3.50 -3.08 -5.81
C TYR A 67 -4.80 -3.07 -5.02
N ARG A 68 -5.92 -3.38 -5.67
CA ARG A 68 -7.23 -3.47 -5.01
C ARG A 68 -7.22 -4.49 -3.87
N GLN A 69 -6.67 -5.67 -4.10
CA GLN A 69 -6.62 -6.73 -3.10
C GLN A 69 -5.65 -6.39 -1.96
N VAL A 70 -4.49 -5.79 -2.24
CA VAL A 70 -3.56 -5.36 -1.17
C VAL A 70 -4.23 -4.31 -0.28
N VAL A 71 -4.94 -3.34 -0.86
CA VAL A 71 -5.71 -2.35 -0.07
C VAL A 71 -6.74 -3.03 0.83
N LEU A 72 -7.48 -4.03 0.32
CA LEU A 72 -8.47 -4.77 1.13
C LEU A 72 -7.81 -5.56 2.27
N GLU A 73 -6.69 -6.23 2.02
CA GLU A 73 -5.96 -6.99 3.04
C GLU A 73 -5.29 -6.08 4.08
N VAL A 74 -4.88 -4.86 3.73
CA VAL A 74 -4.47 -3.85 4.71
C VAL A 74 -5.67 -3.38 5.54
N GLN A 75 -6.82 -3.15 4.90
CA GLN A 75 -8.04 -2.74 5.60
C GLN A 75 -8.57 -3.80 6.57
N ALA A 76 -8.38 -5.08 6.25
CA ALA A 76 -8.70 -6.20 7.14
C ALA A 76 -7.87 -6.20 8.44
N GLN A 77 -6.79 -5.41 8.50
CA GLN A 77 -5.94 -5.22 9.68
C GLN A 77 -6.31 -3.96 10.48
N GLU A 78 -7.55 -3.48 10.35
CA GLU A 78 -8.07 -2.27 11.04
C GLU A 78 -7.32 -0.98 10.67
N LEU A 79 -6.75 -0.93 9.46
CA LEU A 79 -6.08 0.24 8.91
C LEU A 79 -6.88 0.85 7.77
N CYS A 80 -6.68 2.14 7.51
CA CYS A 80 -7.15 2.75 6.27
C CYS A 80 -6.09 2.54 5.20
N ALA A 81 -6.50 2.16 3.99
CA ALA A 81 -5.62 2.17 2.84
C ALA A 81 -6.34 2.64 1.58
N THR A 82 -5.60 3.30 0.68
CA THR A 82 -6.04 3.66 -0.67
C THR A 82 -4.86 3.59 -1.63
N VAL A 83 -5.15 3.44 -2.92
CA VAL A 83 -4.16 3.68 -3.98
C VAL A 83 -4.05 5.19 -4.19
N ASP A 84 -2.83 5.70 -4.33
CA ASP A 84 -2.59 7.09 -4.72
C ASP A 84 -2.58 7.24 -6.26
N GLY A 85 -2.56 8.48 -6.75
CA GLY A 85 -2.57 8.73 -8.20
C GLY A 85 -1.29 8.31 -8.94
N GLY A 86 -0.21 8.01 -8.22
CA GLY A 86 1.10 7.64 -8.74
C GLY A 86 1.39 6.14 -8.77
N GLY A 87 0.46 5.31 -8.28
CA GLY A 87 0.67 3.86 -8.18
C GLY A 87 1.38 3.43 -6.89
N GLU A 88 1.31 4.24 -5.83
CA GLU A 88 1.65 3.85 -4.47
C GLU A 88 0.36 3.54 -3.69
N ILE A 89 0.50 2.91 -2.52
CA ILE A 89 -0.59 2.82 -1.54
C ILE A 89 -0.29 3.70 -0.34
N ALA A 90 -1.31 4.41 0.12
CA ALA A 90 -1.27 5.19 1.35
C ALA A 90 -1.94 4.41 2.47
N VAL A 91 -1.32 4.39 3.66
CA VAL A 91 -1.82 3.66 4.83
C VAL A 91 -1.82 4.55 6.06
N LYS A 92 -2.95 4.60 6.79
CA LYS A 92 -3.07 5.36 8.04
C LYS A 92 -3.92 4.62 9.07
N LYS A 93 -3.76 5.01 10.33
CA LYS A 93 -4.61 4.58 11.46
C LYS A 93 -5.43 5.73 12.07
N THR A 94 -4.90 6.95 12.01
CA THR A 94 -5.58 8.20 12.39
C THR A 94 -5.37 9.22 11.27
N ASN A 95 -5.94 10.43 11.40
CA ASN A 95 -5.68 11.51 10.43
C ASN A 95 -4.39 12.29 10.72
N ASP A 96 -3.60 11.90 11.73
CA ASP A 96 -2.37 12.62 12.09
C ASP A 96 -1.28 12.43 11.03
N PHE A 97 -1.24 11.25 10.39
CA PHE A 97 -0.32 10.94 9.31
C PHE A 97 -0.77 9.74 8.48
N ASN A 98 -0.19 9.61 7.29
CA ASN A 98 -0.19 8.35 6.55
C ASN A 98 1.22 8.01 6.04
N ASP A 99 1.54 6.72 5.96
CA ASP A 99 2.72 6.27 5.21
C ASP A 99 2.36 6.04 3.74
N GLN A 100 3.37 6.09 2.89
CA GLN A 100 3.31 5.80 1.45
C GLN A 100 4.21 4.62 1.09
N TYR A 101 3.69 3.68 0.31
CA TYR A 101 4.40 2.47 -0.12
C TYR A 101 4.22 2.22 -1.61
N HIS A 102 5.33 2.13 -2.33
CA HIS A 102 5.35 1.65 -3.70
C HIS A 102 5.51 0.13 -3.66
N ILE A 103 4.45 -0.61 -3.98
CA ILE A 103 4.36 -2.07 -3.79
C ILE A 103 4.66 -2.88 -5.05
N MET A 104 5.01 -2.21 -6.14
CA MET A 104 5.43 -2.82 -7.39
C MET A 104 6.66 -2.07 -7.90
N ILE A 105 7.56 -2.72 -8.63
CA ILE A 105 8.61 -2.05 -9.40
C ILE A 105 8.16 -1.85 -10.84
N SER A 106 8.81 -0.95 -11.57
CA SER A 106 8.39 -0.54 -12.91
C SER A 106 8.39 -1.66 -13.95
N ASP A 107 9.08 -2.77 -13.69
CA ASP A 107 9.10 -3.95 -14.56
C ASP A 107 7.98 -4.96 -14.24
N GLY A 108 7.06 -4.63 -13.32
CA GLY A 108 5.86 -5.42 -13.02
C GLY A 108 5.98 -6.39 -11.84
N HIS A 109 7.12 -6.46 -11.15
CA HIS A 109 7.27 -7.36 -10.00
C HIS A 109 6.87 -6.72 -8.69
N ILE A 110 6.40 -7.54 -7.74
CA ILE A 110 6.11 -7.11 -6.37
C ILE A 110 7.37 -6.48 -5.73
N ARG A 111 7.15 -5.35 -5.04
CA ARG A 111 8.15 -4.65 -4.23
C ARG A 111 7.77 -4.74 -2.74
N ARG A 112 8.68 -5.26 -1.91
CA ARG A 112 8.46 -5.46 -0.46
C ARG A 112 9.58 -4.88 0.41
N GLY A 113 9.39 -4.95 1.72
CA GLY A 113 10.40 -4.55 2.71
C GLY A 113 10.65 -3.04 2.73
N ASP A 114 11.75 -2.58 3.34
CA ASP A 114 12.08 -1.15 3.43
C ASP A 114 12.17 -0.47 2.06
N ALA A 115 12.45 -1.25 1.03
CA ALA A 115 12.45 -0.78 -0.34
C ALA A 115 11.06 -0.35 -0.81
N SER A 116 9.93 -0.84 -0.29
CA SER A 116 8.62 -0.36 -0.70
C SER A 116 8.29 1.03 -0.13
N TYR A 117 8.74 1.33 1.10
CA TYR A 117 8.46 2.59 1.78
C TYR A 117 9.00 3.82 1.03
N ARG A 118 8.17 4.86 0.97
CA ARG A 118 8.42 6.10 0.22
C ARG A 118 8.57 7.29 1.15
N ALA A 119 7.54 7.55 1.95
CA ALA A 119 7.42 8.74 2.80
C ALA A 119 6.35 8.57 3.89
N THR A 120 6.34 9.49 4.84
CA THR A 120 5.24 9.67 5.81
C THR A 120 4.73 11.10 5.69
N CYS A 121 3.44 11.27 5.41
CA CYS A 121 2.78 12.55 5.16
C CYS A 121 2.07 13.07 6.40
N TYR A 122 2.18 14.37 6.67
CA TYR A 122 1.57 15.04 7.81
C TYR A 122 0.80 16.30 7.40
N PRO A 123 -0.49 16.45 7.75
CA PRO A 123 -1.40 15.39 8.20
C PRO A 123 -1.58 14.28 7.15
N ALA A 124 -2.35 13.24 7.48
CA ALA A 124 -2.76 12.27 6.46
C ALA A 124 -3.47 13.01 5.30
N TRP A 125 -3.11 12.70 4.05
CA TRP A 125 -3.66 13.42 2.89
C TRP A 125 -4.96 12.84 2.35
N PHE A 126 -5.22 11.56 2.64
CA PHE A 126 -6.48 10.87 2.40
C PHE A 126 -7.14 10.55 3.71
#